data_AF-A0A5U8SVS8-F1
#
_entry.id   AF-A0A5U8SVS8-F1
#
_cell.length_a   1.000
_cell.length_b   1.000
_cell.length_c   1.000
_cell.angle_alpha   90.00
_cell.angle_beta   90.00
_cell.angle_gamma   90.00
#
_symmetry.space_group_name_H-M   'P 1'
#
loop_
_entity.id
_entity.type
_entity.pdbx_description
1 polymer ?
#
loop_
_entity_poly.entity_id
_entity_poly.type
_entity_poly.pdbx_seq_one_letter_code
_entity_poly.pdbx_strand_id
1 'polypeptide(L)' 'FDPWIRTHVRLGGQIIKPAMRSMDITSSADNWSEWTGMAFPHAGQYIVPGALVPVQADPETDRVIYHEPNLWIYHPLAE' A
#
# COMPACT_ATOMS: atom_id res chain seq x y z
N PHE A 1 -14.05 -4.77 -0.81
CA PHE A 1 -14.43 -5.93 0.04
C PHE A 1 -13.19 -6.78 0.20
N ASP A 2 -12.59 -6.75 1.38
CA ASP A 2 -11.38 -7.54 1.65
C ASP A 2 -11.78 -8.84 2.38
N PRO A 3 -11.57 -10.02 1.77
CA PRO A 3 -11.91 -11.29 2.40
C PRO A 3 -11.08 -11.61 3.64
N TRP A 4 -9.84 -11.14 3.72
CA TRP A 4 -8.95 -11.41 4.85
C TRP A 4 -9.34 -10.58 6.08
N ILE A 5 -9.62 -9.29 5.91
CA ILE A 5 -10.15 -8.46 7.00
C ILE A 5 -11.44 -9.08 7.55
N ARG A 6 -12.35 -9.51 6.67
CA ARG A 6 -13.60 -10.17 7.09
C ARG A 6 -13.33 -11.47 7.86
N THR A 7 -12.36 -12.28 7.43
CA THR A 7 -11.98 -13.51 8.13
C THR A 7 -11.50 -13.20 9.54
N HIS A 8 -10.59 -12.23 9.72
CA HIS A 8 -10.11 -11.86 11.04
C HIS A 8 -11.24 -11.37 11.95
N VAL A 9 -12.15 -10.54 11.44
CA VAL A 9 -13.31 -10.06 12.20
C VAL A 9 -14.24 -11.21 12.60
N ARG A 10 -14.49 -12.17 11.70
CA ARG A 10 -15.33 -13.36 12.00
C ARG A 10 -14.70 -14.29 13.04
N LEU A 11 -13.38 -14.30 13.16
CA LEU A 11 -12.65 -15.08 14.16
C LEU A 11 -12.53 -14.33 15.51
N GLY A 12 -13.25 -13.22 15.69
CA GLY A 12 -13.22 -12.44 16.94
C GLY A 12 -12.20 -11.31 16.96
N GLY A 13 -11.48 -11.08 15.86
CA GLY A 13 -10.53 -9.98 15.73
C GLY A 13 -11.24 -8.62 15.74
N GLN A 14 -10.68 -7.66 16.46
CA GLN A 14 -11.21 -6.30 16.60
C GLN A 14 -10.39 -5.32 15.78
N ILE A 15 -11.04 -4.57 14.88
CA ILE A 15 -10.39 -3.46 14.16
C ILE A 15 -10.13 -2.34 15.17
N ILE A 16 -8.87 -1.96 15.33
CA ILE A 16 -8.45 -0.94 16.30
C ILE A 16 -8.37 0.44 15.64
N LYS A 17 -7.65 0.54 14.53
CA LYS A 17 -7.46 1.80 13.77
C LYS A 17 -6.87 1.55 12.38
N PRO A 18 -6.97 2.53 11.47
CA PRO A 18 -6.19 2.53 10.24
C PRO A 18 -4.67 2.58 10.49
N ALA A 19 -3.92 1.86 9.67
CA ALA A 19 -2.48 1.94 9.53
C ALA A 19 -2.16 2.59 8.18
N MET A 20 -2.04 3.93 8.16
CA MET A 20 -1.95 4.70 6.91
C MET A 20 -0.68 4.45 6.08
N ARG A 21 0.37 3.92 6.71
CA ARG A 21 1.62 3.49 6.05
C ARG A 21 1.99 2.09 6.52
N SER A 22 1.15 1.12 6.16
CA SER A 22 1.38 -0.30 6.49
C SER A 22 2.47 -0.91 5.62
N MET A 23 2.65 -0.39 4.40
CA MET A 23 3.78 -0.70 3.54
C MET A 23 4.30 0.62 2.96
N ASP A 24 5.62 0.78 2.96
CA ASP A 24 6.31 1.96 2.45
C ASP A 24 7.40 1.48 1.48
N ILE A 25 7.19 1.74 0.19
CA ILE A 25 8.15 1.41 -0.87
C ILE A 25 8.53 2.71 -1.56
N THR A 26 9.82 3.07 -1.48
CA THR A 26 10.38 4.21 -2.19
C THR A 26 11.53 3.72 -3.07
N SER A 27 11.49 4.05 -4.36
CA SER A 27 12.56 3.74 -5.31
C SER A 27 12.61 4.75 -6.46
N SER A 28 13.59 4.63 -7.36
CA SER A 28 13.70 5.47 -8.55
C SER A 28 12.60 5.18 -9.57
N ALA A 29 12.41 6.10 -10.52
CA ALA A 29 11.48 5.87 -11.63
C ALA A 29 11.88 4.66 -12.48
N ASP A 30 13.18 4.41 -12.66
CA ASP A 30 13.69 3.28 -13.43
C ASP A 30 13.33 1.93 -12.79
N ASN A 31 13.55 1.78 -11.48
CA ASN A 31 13.19 0.55 -10.76
C ASN A 31 11.68 0.28 -10.81
N TRP A 32 10.88 1.32 -10.60
CA TRP A 32 9.43 1.19 -10.71
C TRP A 32 8.98 0.87 -12.13
N SER A 33 9.66 1.42 -13.14
CA SER A 33 9.39 1.10 -14.55
C SER A 33 9.74 -0.36 -14.86
N GLU A 34 10.83 -0.88 -14.33
CA GLU A 34 11.20 -2.29 -14.44
C GLU A 34 10.16 -3.22 -13.80
N TRP A 35 9.69 -2.87 -12.59
CA TRP A 35 8.71 -3.69 -11.85
C TRP A 35 7.31 -3.68 -12.48
N THR A 36 6.90 -2.54 -13.05
CA THR A 36 5.50 -2.33 -13.46
C THR A 36 5.29 -2.30 -14.97
N GLY A 37 6.36 -2.10 -15.75
CA GLY A 37 6.29 -1.81 -17.18
C GLY A 37 5.67 -0.44 -17.52
N MET A 38 5.48 0.44 -16.53
CA MET A 38 4.91 1.77 -16.70
C MET A 38 5.99 2.84 -16.69
N ALA A 39 5.74 3.97 -17.35
CA ALA A 39 6.61 5.15 -17.28
C ALA A 39 6.05 6.19 -16.29
N PHE A 40 6.95 6.88 -15.59
CA PHE A 40 6.62 7.93 -14.61
C PHE A 40 7.20 9.30 -15.01
N PRO A 41 6.81 9.88 -16.16
CA PRO A 41 7.46 11.08 -16.72
C PRO A 41 7.13 12.40 -16.01
N HIS A 42 6.08 12.44 -15.18
CA HIS A 42 5.60 13.67 -14.55
C HIS A 42 5.31 13.44 -13.07
N ALA A 43 5.36 14.51 -12.27
CA ALA A 43 4.90 14.45 -10.90
C ALA A 43 3.39 14.12 -10.87
N GLY A 44 2.98 13.24 -9.95
CA GLY A 44 1.57 12.92 -9.78
C GLY A 44 1.30 11.49 -9.33
N GLN A 45 0.01 11.15 -9.29
CA GLN A 45 -0.47 9.83 -8.92
C GLN A 45 -0.66 8.94 -10.14
N TYR A 46 -0.15 7.72 -10.06
CA TYR A 46 -0.21 6.70 -11.11
C TYR A 46 -0.99 5.48 -10.60
N ILE A 47 -1.92 4.99 -11.42
CA ILE A 47 -2.64 3.75 -11.14
C ILE A 47 -1.80 2.59 -11.67
N VAL A 48 -1.08 1.93 -10.76
CA VAL A 48 -0.29 0.73 -11.08
C VAL A 48 -1.18 -0.50 -10.97
N PRO A 49 -1.25 -1.37 -11.99
CA PRO A 49 -2.01 -2.62 -11.92
C PRO A 49 -1.60 -3.47 -10.70
N GLY A 50 -2.58 -3.84 -9.88
CA GLY A 50 -2.36 -4.65 -8.68
C GLY A 50 -2.01 -3.88 -7.41
N ALA A 51 -1.66 -2.59 -7.50
CA ALA A 51 -1.53 -1.74 -6.32
C ALA A 51 -2.92 -1.45 -5.71
N LEU A 52 -2.99 -1.38 -4.38
CA LEU A 52 -4.25 -1.10 -3.67
C LEU A 52 -4.63 0.37 -3.71
N VAL A 53 -3.63 1.24 -3.84
CA VAL A 53 -3.77 2.71 -3.91
C VAL A 53 -2.82 3.26 -4.97
N PRO A 54 -3.01 4.51 -5.44
CA PRO A 54 -2.10 5.11 -6.41
C PRO A 54 -0.67 5.24 -5.86
N VAL A 55 0.29 5.14 -6.77
CA VAL A 55 1.72 5.40 -6.52
C VAL A 55 2.01 6.87 -6.83
N GLN A 56 2.77 7.55 -5.98
CA GLN A 56 3.15 8.94 -6.17
C GLN A 56 4.52 9.04 -6.83
N ALA A 57 4.61 9.66 -8.01
CA ALA A 57 5.87 10.02 -8.63
C ALA A 57 6.25 11.47 -8.33
N ASP A 58 7.54 11.68 -8.13
CA ASP A 58 8.21 12.95 -7.99
C ASP A 58 9.54 12.94 -8.79
N PRO A 59 9.50 13.38 -10.06
CA PRO A 59 10.67 13.45 -10.91
C PRO A 59 11.74 14.44 -10.42
N GLU A 60 11.40 15.45 -9.61
CA GLU A 60 12.38 16.41 -9.10
C GLU A 60 13.40 15.75 -8.16
N THR A 61 12.98 14.67 -7.48
CA THR A 61 13.81 13.92 -6.54
C THR A 61 14.18 12.51 -7.01
N ASP A 62 13.80 12.14 -8.24
CA ASP A 62 13.86 10.76 -8.77
C ASP A 62 13.27 9.74 -7.80
N ARG A 63 12.04 10.01 -7.34
CA ARG A 63 11.35 9.13 -6.39
C ARG A 63 9.97 8.75 -6.88
N VAL A 64 9.67 7.48 -6.76
CA VAL A 64 8.34 6.91 -6.91
C VAL A 64 8.03 6.16 -5.60
N ILE A 65 6.94 6.58 -4.96
CA ILE A 65 6.60 6.27 -3.57
C ILE A 65 5.23 5.59 -3.52
N TYR A 66 5.18 4.41 -2.90
CA TYR A 66 3.96 3.69 -2.59
C TYR A 66 3.76 3.63 -1.08
N HIS A 67 2.65 4.19 -0.63
CA HIS A 67 2.20 4.13 0.76
C HIS A 67 0.88 3.38 0.82
N GLU A 68 0.94 2.12 1.22
CA GLU A 68 -0.26 1.29 1.32
C GLU A 68 -0.92 1.43 2.71
N PRO A 69 -2.23 1.74 2.76
CA PRO A 69 -2.98 1.68 3.99
C PRO A 69 -3.40 0.24 4.32
N ASN A 70 -3.45 -0.10 5.61
CA ASN A 70 -4.07 -1.33 6.10
C ASN A 70 -4.82 -1.05 7.42
N LEU A 71 -5.28 -2.09 8.12
CA LEU A 71 -5.94 -2.00 9.42
C LEU A 71 -5.13 -2.73 10.48
N TRP A 72 -5.01 -2.13 11.67
CA TRP A 72 -4.61 -2.86 12.86
C TRP A 72 -5.79 -3.70 13.34
N ILE A 73 -5.59 -5.02 13.42
CA ILE A 73 -6.56 -5.95 13.99
C ILE A 73 -5.95 -6.61 15.22
N TYR A 74 -6.63 -6.47 16.35
CA TYR A 74 -6.26 -7.11 17.60
C TYR A 74 -6.96 -8.46 17.74
N HIS A 75 -6.19 -9.49 18.08
CA HIS A 75 -6.71 -10.79 18.53
C HIS A 75 -6.31 -10.96 20.00
N PRO A 76 -7.27 -11.16 20.92
CA PRO A 76 -6.91 -11.52 22.29
C PRO A 76 -6.22 -12.87 22.29
N LEU A 77 -5.15 -13.01 23.07
CA LEU A 77 -4.55 -14.32 23.33
C LEU A 77 -5.53 -15.12 24.19
N ALA A 78 -5.71 -16.40 23.87
CA ALA A 78 -6.45 -17.30 24.76
C ALA A 78 -5.70 -17.43 26.09
N GLU A 79 -6.44 -17.41 27.20
CA GLU A 79 -5.92 -17.80 28.51
C GLU A 79 -5.54 -19.29 28.54
#